data_AF-A0A7S2PXH4-F1
#
_entry.id   AF-A0A7S2PXH4-F1
#
_cell.length_a   1.000
_cell.length_b   1.000
_cell.length_c   1.000
_cell.angle_alpha   90.00
_cell.angle_beta   90.00
_cell.angle_gamma   90.00
#
_symmetry.space_group_name_H-M   'P 1'
#
loop_
_entity.id
_entity.type
_entity.pdbx_description
1 polymer ?
#
loop_
_entity_poly.entity_id
_entity_poly.type
_entity_poly.pdbx_seq_one_letter_code
_entity_poly.pdbx_strand_id
1 'polypeptide(L)'
;GRWRHGRVLELQGEEVTVEWTASNFVERLPLRELGEVEWLPPDPAQEMAGWLEENTAAALQAAVDDDHDAILYDPEDVREEAEALRWMSVEVESRADELRRLRAENAK
;
A
#
# COMPACT_ATOMS: atom_id res chain seq x y z
N GLY A 1 0.97 21.31 6.97
CA GLY A 1 -0.12 21.30 5.97
C GLY A 1 -0.97 20.06 6.17
N ARG A 2 -2.19 20.00 5.63
CA ARG A 2 -2.98 18.77 5.61
C ARG A 2 -2.43 17.89 4.47
N TRP A 3 -2.06 16.64 4.76
CA TRP A 3 -1.62 15.68 3.76
C TRP A 3 -2.71 15.49 2.69
N ARG A 4 -2.29 15.46 1.42
CA ARG A 4 -3.17 15.26 0.26
C ARG A 4 -2.68 14.04 -0.50
N HIS A 5 -3.61 13.13 -0.82
CA HIS A 5 -3.29 11.92 -1.57
C HIS A 5 -3.52 12.16 -3.07
N GLY A 6 -2.62 11.65 -3.89
CA GLY A 6 -2.72 11.72 -5.34
C GLY A 6 -1.95 10.60 -6.00
N ARG A 7 -2.31 10.30 -7.25
CA ARG A 7 -1.61 9.34 -8.10
C ARG A 7 -0.69 10.10 -9.05
N VAL A 8 0.59 9.76 -9.06
CA VAL A 8 1.51 10.32 -10.06
C VAL A 8 1.29 9.60 -11.39
N LEU A 9 0.90 10.39 -12.39
CA LEU A 9 0.65 9.91 -13.75
C LEU A 9 1.92 9.99 -14.60
N GLU A 10 2.73 11.02 -14.37
CA GLU A 10 3.95 11.26 -15.13
C GLU A 10 4.96 12.06 -14.30
N LEU A 11 6.23 11.69 -14.40
CA LEU A 11 7.37 12.41 -13.80
C LEU A 11 8.38 12.74 -14.91
N GLN A 12 8.60 14.02 -15.18
CA GLN A 12 9.52 14.50 -16.21
C GLN A 12 10.50 15.51 -15.61
N GLY A 13 11.70 15.04 -15.25
CA GLY A 13 12.72 15.91 -14.64
C GLY A 13 12.22 16.47 -13.30
N GLU A 14 12.04 17.79 -13.22
CA GLU A 14 11.54 18.49 -12.03
C GLU A 14 10.02 18.72 -12.04
N GLU A 15 9.31 18.24 -13.06
CA GLU A 15 7.86 18.39 -13.21
C GLU A 15 7.14 17.08 -12.91
N VAL A 16 6.02 17.17 -12.21
CA VAL A 16 5.18 16.01 -11.88
C VAL A 16 3.71 16.29 -12.21
N THR A 17 3.07 15.32 -12.83
CA THR A 17 1.63 15.33 -13.09
C THR A 17 0.95 14.44 -12.06
N VAL A 18 0.12 15.05 -11.19
CA VAL A 18 -0.58 14.37 -10.10
C VAL A 18 -2.08 14.41 -10.36
N GLU A 19 -2.73 13.25 -10.31
CA GLU A 19 -4.18 13.15 -10.17
C GLU A 19 -4.55 13.12 -8.68
N TRP A 20 -5.12 14.21 -8.17
CA TRP A 20 -5.48 14.32 -6.76
C TRP A 20 -6.71 13.49 -6.44
N THR A 21 -6.58 12.56 -5.48
CA THR A 21 -7.62 11.57 -5.19
C THR A 21 -8.93 12.21 -4.71
N ALA A 22 -8.87 13.28 -3.91
CA ALA A 22 -10.07 13.88 -3.32
C ALA A 22 -10.93 14.64 -4.35
N SER A 23 -10.32 15.19 -5.40
CA SER A 23 -10.97 16.08 -6.36
C SER A 23 -11.02 15.54 -7.78
N ASN A 24 -10.41 14.37 -8.06
CA ASN A 24 -10.17 13.85 -9.42
C ASN A 24 -9.61 14.93 -10.36
N PHE A 25 -8.80 15.83 -9.80
CA PHE A 25 -8.23 16.96 -10.50
C PHE A 25 -6.80 16.61 -10.88
N VAL A 26 -6.47 16.73 -12.16
CA VAL A 26 -5.13 16.52 -12.66
C VAL A 26 -4.42 17.87 -12.71
N GLU A 27 -3.28 17.93 -12.04
CA GLU A 27 -2.47 19.13 -11.96
C GLU A 27 -1.03 18.78 -12.32
N ARG A 28 -0.41 19.64 -13.12
CA ARG A 28 1.02 19.59 -13.39
C ARG A 28 1.69 20.69 -12.59
N LEU A 29 2.65 20.32 -11.77
CA LEU A 29 3.37 21.26 -10.92
C LEU A 29 4.85 20.84 -10.76
N PRO A 30 5.73 21.78 -10.39
CA PRO A 30 7.09 21.45 -10.01
C PRO A 30 7.13 20.55 -8.77
N LEU A 31 8.03 19.56 -8.75
CA LEU A 31 8.20 18.62 -7.64
C LEU A 31 8.45 19.34 -6.29
N ARG A 32 9.18 20.45 -6.34
CA ARG A 32 9.48 21.31 -5.17
C ARG A 32 8.24 21.95 -4.53
N GLU A 33 7.15 22.08 -5.28
CA GLU A 33 5.89 22.67 -4.78
C GLU A 33 5.03 21.65 -4.03
N LEU A 34 5.31 20.35 -4.17
CA LEU A 34 4.62 19.30 -3.41
C LEU A 34 5.01 19.27 -1.91
N GLY A 35 6.10 19.92 -1.52
CA GLY A 35 6.59 19.90 -0.13
C GLY A 35 7.24 18.57 0.24
N GLU A 36 6.95 18.05 1.45
CA GLU A 36 7.36 16.71 1.87
C GLU A 36 6.53 15.66 1.13
N VAL A 37 7.20 14.77 0.40
CA VAL A 37 6.57 13.71 -0.39
C VAL A 37 6.99 12.35 0.15
N GLU A 38 6.01 11.55 0.57
CA GLU A 38 6.20 10.15 0.90
C GLU A 38 5.64 9.29 -0.25
N TRP A 39 6.54 8.56 -0.91
CA TRP A 39 6.20 7.73 -2.07
C TRP A 39 5.76 6.36 -1.59
N LEU A 40 4.52 5.99 -1.88
CA LEU A 40 4.04 4.64 -1.62
C LEU A 40 4.72 3.65 -2.59
N PRO A 41 5.10 2.45 -2.12
CA PRO A 41 5.63 1.42 -2.98
C PRO A 41 4.61 1.00 -4.06
N PRO A 42 5.08 0.57 -5.24
CA PRO A 42 4.22 0.26 -6.38
C PRO A 42 3.27 -0.93 -6.15
N ASP A 43 3.59 -1.81 -5.19
CA ASP A 43 2.74 -2.95 -4.83
C ASP A 43 2.82 -3.23 -3.31
N PRO A 44 1.72 -3.01 -2.55
CA PRO A 44 1.63 -3.41 -1.15
C PRO A 44 1.88 -4.91 -0.93
N ALA A 45 1.62 -5.76 -1.93
CA ALA A 45 1.94 -7.18 -1.87
C ALA A 45 3.45 -7.44 -1.99
N GLN A 46 4.21 -6.61 -2.70
CA GLN A 46 5.69 -6.69 -2.69
C GLN A 46 6.29 -6.26 -1.35
N GLU A 47 5.70 -5.25 -0.70
CA GLU A 47 6.12 -4.85 0.64
C GLU A 47 5.81 -5.95 1.68
N MET A 48 4.63 -6.57 1.58
CA MET A 48 4.28 -7.74 2.37
C MET A 48 5.21 -8.92 2.10
N ALA A 49 5.57 -9.18 0.84
CA ALA A 49 6.51 -10.25 0.47
C ALA A 49 7.91 -9.98 1.02
N GLY A 50 8.41 -8.74 0.93
CA GLY A 50 9.69 -8.34 1.52
C GLY A 50 9.68 -8.45 3.05
N TRP A 51 8.60 -8.03 3.70
CA TRP A 51 8.42 -8.20 5.14
C TRP A 51 8.37 -9.68 5.55
N LEU A 52 7.68 -10.51 4.77
CA LEU A 52 7.64 -11.97 4.99
C LEU A 52 9.03 -12.59 4.77
N GLU A 53 9.77 -12.19 3.74
CA GLU A 53 11.14 -12.66 3.50
C GLU A 53 12.09 -12.25 4.63
N GLU A 54 12.03 -10.99 5.09
CA GLU A 54 12.87 -10.48 6.18
C GLU A 54 12.54 -11.15 7.52
N ASN A 55 11.26 -11.30 7.86
CA ASN A 55 10.88 -11.98 9.09
C ASN A 55 11.15 -13.48 9.03
N THR A 56 10.96 -14.11 7.87
CA THR A 56 11.32 -15.53 7.68
C THR A 56 12.82 -15.72 7.77
N ALA A 57 13.63 -14.82 7.22
CA ALA A 57 15.09 -14.86 7.33
C ALA A 57 15.55 -14.65 8.78
N ALA A 58 14.94 -13.71 9.51
CA ALA A 58 15.22 -13.51 10.93
C ALA A 58 14.83 -14.73 11.78
N ALA A 59 13.67 -15.35 11.49
CA ALA A 59 13.23 -16.57 12.15
C ALA A 59 14.16 -17.76 11.83
N LEU A 60 14.60 -17.90 10.58
CA LEU A 60 15.61 -18.89 10.14
C LEU A 60 16.94 -18.73 10.86
N GLN A 61 17.42 -17.50 10.97
CA GLN A 61 18.67 -17.23 11.68
C GLN A 61 18.55 -17.55 13.17
N ALA A 62 17.44 -17.17 13.82
CA ALA A 62 17.20 -17.52 15.22
C ALA A 62 17.09 -19.04 15.44
N ALA A 63 16.41 -19.76 14.54
CA ALA A 63 16.30 -21.22 14.60
C ALA A 63 17.68 -21.90 14.45
N VAL A 64 18.54 -21.40 13.57
CA VAL A 64 19.92 -21.89 13.42
C VAL A 64 20.76 -21.57 14.66
N ASP A 65 20.62 -20.36 15.21
CA ASP A 65 21.36 -19.93 16.40
C ASP A 65 20.94 -20.70 17.68
N ASP A 66 19.67 -21.14 17.74
CA ASP A 66 19.07 -21.90 18.85
C ASP A 66 19.08 -23.44 18.63
N ASP A 67 19.79 -23.93 17.60
CA ASP A 67 19.94 -25.37 17.26
C ASP A 67 18.60 -26.09 17.01
N HIS A 68 17.65 -25.38 16.40
CA HIS A 68 16.37 -25.91 15.97
C HIS A 68 16.44 -26.46 14.53
N ASP A 69 15.96 -27.69 14.34
CA ASP A 69 16.04 -28.40 13.04
C ASP A 69 15.01 -27.92 11.99
N ALA A 70 13.95 -27.22 12.41
CA ALA A 70 12.90 -26.75 11.52
C ALA A 70 12.13 -25.56 12.08
N ILE A 71 11.63 -24.72 11.17
CA ILE A 71 10.57 -23.74 11.46
C ILE A 71 9.27 -24.31 10.89
N LEU A 72 8.28 -24.46 11.77
CA LEU A 72 6.96 -24.93 11.41
C LEU A 72 6.00 -23.75 11.47
N TYR A 73 5.34 -23.46 10.35
CA TYR A 73 4.19 -22.57 10.33
C TYR A 73 2.93 -23.42 10.49
N ASP A 74 2.02 -23.01 11.37
CA ASP A 74 0.71 -23.65 11.47
C ASP A 74 -0.09 -23.31 10.20
N PRO A 75 -0.53 -24.31 9.41
CA PRO A 75 -1.38 -24.06 8.25
C PRO A 75 -2.68 -23.32 8.59
N GLU A 76 -3.17 -23.40 9.83
CA GLU A 76 -4.33 -22.64 10.28
C GLU A 76 -4.02 -21.14 10.40
N ASP A 77 -2.88 -20.76 10.99
CA ASP A 77 -2.46 -19.36 11.13
C ASP A 77 -2.28 -18.70 9.75
N VAL A 78 -1.64 -19.40 8.81
CA VAL A 78 -1.45 -18.90 7.44
C VAL A 78 -2.80 -18.74 6.71
N ARG A 79 -3.76 -19.62 7.00
CA ARG A 79 -5.12 -19.52 6.43
C ARG A 79 -5.89 -18.34 7.02
N GLU A 80 -5.79 -18.12 8.33
CA GLU A 80 -6.42 -16.99 9.01
C GLU A 80 -5.87 -15.65 8.51
N GLU A 81 -4.55 -15.53 8.35
CA GLU A 81 -3.93 -14.34 7.76
C GLU A 81 -4.37 -14.11 6.30
N ALA A 82 -4.44 -15.17 5.49
CA ALA A 82 -4.90 -15.06 4.11
C ALA A 82 -6.41 -14.71 4.01
N GLU A 83 -7.23 -15.14 4.95
CA GLU A 83 -8.64 -14.75 5.07
C GLU A 83 -8.77 -13.28 5.51
N ALA A 84 -7.96 -12.84 6.48
CA ALA A 84 -7.90 -11.45 6.92
C ALA A 84 -7.49 -10.50 5.79
N LEU A 85 -6.47 -10.87 5.00
CA LEU A 85 -6.03 -10.09 3.83
C LEU A 85 -7.11 -10.02 2.75
N ARG A 86 -7.82 -11.12 2.47
CA ARG A 86 -8.95 -11.12 1.53
C ARG A 86 -10.08 -10.21 2.01
N TRP A 87 -10.42 -10.26 3.30
CA TRP A 87 -11.44 -9.41 3.88
C TRP A 87 -11.05 -7.92 3.78
N MET A 88 -9.80 -7.57 4.09
CA MET A 88 -9.28 -6.21 3.94
C MET A 88 -9.34 -5.74 2.49
N SER A 89 -9.00 -6.58 1.52
CA SER A 89 -9.06 -6.23 0.10
C SER A 89 -10.49 -5.91 -0.34
N VAL A 90 -11.46 -6.71 0.09
CA VAL A 90 -12.90 -6.48 -0.20
C VAL A 90 -13.40 -5.19 0.47
N GLU A 91 -13.00 -4.94 1.71
CA GLU A 91 -13.38 -3.72 2.43
C GLU A 91 -12.79 -2.45 1.78
N VAL A 92 -11.55 -2.52 1.29
CA VAL A 92 -10.90 -1.42 0.55
C VAL A 92 -11.63 -1.15 -0.77
N GLU A 93 -12.00 -2.17 -1.54
CA GLU A 93 -12.77 -2.02 -2.77
C GLU A 93 -14.16 -1.42 -2.50
N SER A 94 -14.86 -1.94 -1.49
CA SER A 94 -16.18 -1.45 -1.06
C SER A 94 -16.13 0.04 -0.68
N ARG A 95 -15.12 0.46 0.10
CA ARG A 95 -14.92 1.87 0.47
C ARG A 95 -14.54 2.73 -0.73
N ALA A 96 -13.78 2.20 -1.68
CA ALA A 96 -13.47 2.90 -2.92
C ALA A 96 -14.72 3.13 -3.77
N ASP A 97 -15.62 2.15 -3.86
CA ASP A 97 -16.90 2.26 -4.55
C ASP A 97 -17.85 3.25 -3.86
N GLU A 98 -17.92 3.21 -2.54
CA GLU A 98 -18.69 4.17 -1.74
C GLU A 98 -18.19 5.61 -1.98
N LEU A 99 -16.87 5.82 -1.99
CA LEU A 99 -16.29 7.12 -2.31
C LEU A 99 -16.59 7.58 -3.73
N ARG A 100 -16.59 6.69 -4.72
CA ARG A 100 -16.98 7.00 -6.10
C ARG A 100 -18.45 7.42 -6.18
N ARG A 101 -19.34 6.70 -5.49
CA ARG A 101 -20.78 7.02 -5.41
C ARG A 101 -21.01 8.39 -4.77
N LEU A 102 -20.41 8.64 -3.60
CA LEU A 102 -20.54 9.92 -2.90
C LEU A 102 -20.00 11.10 -3.71
N ARG A 103 -18.96 10.89 -4.54
CA ARG A 103 -18.48 11.92 -5.49
C ARG A 103 -19.48 12.18 -6.61
N ALA A 104 -20.10 11.14 -7.15
CA ALA A 104 -21.12 11.29 -8.19
C ALA A 104 -22.38 12.00 -7.68
N GLU A 105 -22.74 11.79 -6.41
CA GLU A 105 -23.88 12.46 -5.75
C GLU A 105 -23.60 13.93 -5.46
N ASN A 106 -22.39 14.28 -5.00
CA ASN A 106 -22.01 15.68 -4.73
C ASN A 106 -21.75 16.51 -6.01
N ALA A 107 -21.62 15.88 -7.17
CA ALA A 107 -21.44 16.56 -8.45
C ALA A 107 -22.76 16.95 -9.15
N LYS A 108 -23.92 16.64 -8.55
CA LYS A 108 -25.26 17.05 -8.99
C LYS A 108 -25.75 18.24 -8.18
#